data_AF-A0A2P6PIW9-F1
#
_entry.id   AF-A0A2P6PIW9-F1
#
_cell.length_a   1.000
_cell.length_b   1.000
_cell.length_c   1.000
_cell.angle_alpha   90.00
_cell.angle_beta   90.00
_cell.angle_gamma   90.00
#
_symmetry.space_group_name_H-M   'P 1'
#
loop_
_entity.id
_entity.type
_entity.pdbx_description
1 polymer ?
#
loop_
_entity_poly.entity_id
_entity_poly.type
_entity_poly.pdbx_seq_one_letter_code
_entity_poly.pdbx_strand_id
1 'polypeptide(L)'
;MLEQGCRMKFDEKNSSEEQLKLMEVPLTETEIESIKWIRDSYNGKMNVQDIKSCPQQGEDSLDCRRFVMYNMEKISKNDRVPSKLTKDDILKFRAHVVKSFAESRHGWNSTHDEL
;
A
#
# COMPACT_ATOMS: atom_id res chain seq x y z
N MET A 1 9.53 -24.94 -7.31
CA MET A 1 10.29 -23.72 -6.96
C MET A 1 9.34 -22.55 -7.18
N LEU A 2 9.33 -21.55 -6.29
CA LEU A 2 8.76 -20.24 -6.65
C LEU A 2 9.51 -19.79 -7.92
N GLU A 3 8.80 -19.46 -8.99
CA GLU A 3 9.42 -18.75 -10.13
C GLU A 3 10.19 -17.54 -9.56
N GLN A 4 11.36 -17.20 -10.13
CA GLN A 4 12.06 -15.98 -9.76
C GLN A 4 11.11 -14.80 -10.05
N GLY A 5 10.41 -14.37 -9.00
CA GLY A 5 9.51 -13.22 -9.09
C GLY A 5 10.34 -11.97 -9.36
N CYS A 6 9.70 -10.97 -9.95
CA CYS A 6 10.29 -9.66 -10.16
C CYS A 6 9.58 -8.65 -9.24
N ARG A 7 10.33 -7.65 -8.79
CA ARG A 7 9.78 -6.40 -8.27
C ARG A 7 10.03 -5.28 -9.27
N MET A 8 9.18 -4.27 -9.24
CA MET A 8 9.47 -3.03 -9.95
C MET A 8 10.51 -2.23 -9.15
N LYS A 9 11.51 -1.69 -9.83
CA LYS A 9 12.46 -0.70 -9.30
C LYS A 9 12.53 0.47 -10.27
N PHE A 10 12.85 1.64 -9.76
CA PHE A 10 13.18 2.78 -10.60
C PHE A 10 14.39 2.51 -11.50
N ASP A 11 14.25 2.85 -12.78
CA ASP A 11 15.33 2.82 -13.75
C ASP A 11 16.02 4.19 -13.80
N GLU A 12 16.97 4.39 -12.89
CA GLU A 12 17.74 5.64 -12.73
C GLU A 12 18.42 6.09 -14.04
N LYS A 13 18.73 5.16 -14.95
CA LYS A 13 19.47 5.46 -16.18
C LYS A 13 18.58 5.96 -17.30
N ASN A 14 17.34 5.49 -17.34
CA ASN A 14 16.41 5.75 -18.44
C ASN A 14 15.27 6.70 -18.07
N SER A 15 15.32 7.26 -16.86
CA SER A 15 14.34 8.20 -16.33
C SER A 15 14.84 9.64 -16.42
N SER A 16 13.90 10.57 -16.51
CA SER A 16 14.14 12.02 -16.44
C SER A 16 13.22 12.65 -15.39
N GLU A 17 13.48 13.92 -15.05
CA GLU A 17 12.63 14.70 -14.13
C GLU A 17 11.16 14.78 -14.57
N GLU A 18 10.90 14.65 -15.87
CA GLU A 18 9.54 14.74 -16.44
C GLU A 18 8.93 13.37 -16.73
N GLN A 19 9.75 12.32 -16.83
CA GLN A 19 9.30 10.99 -17.22
C GLN A 19 10.10 9.89 -16.52
N LEU A 20 9.46 9.31 -15.51
CA LEU A 20 10.01 8.24 -14.69
C LEU A 20 9.67 6.88 -15.29
N LYS A 21 10.68 6.00 -15.36
CA LYS A 21 10.53 4.63 -15.87
C LYS A 21 10.80 3.64 -14.75
N LEU A 22 9.89 2.66 -14.64
CA LEU A 22 10.09 1.50 -13.78
C LEU A 22 10.62 0.34 -14.63
N MET A 23 11.54 -0.41 -14.06
CA MET A 23 12.05 -1.66 -14.62
C MET A 23 11.74 -2.83 -13.69
N GLU A 24 11.52 -3.99 -14.28
CA GLU A 24 11.50 -5.24 -13.52
C GLU A 24 12.92 -5.63 -13.13
N VAL A 25 13.11 -5.97 -11.85
CA VAL A 25 14.34 -6.56 -11.34
C VAL A 25 13.99 -7.83 -10.56
N PRO A 26 14.84 -8.87 -10.65
CA PRO A 26 14.65 -10.08 -9.87
C PRO A 26 14.58 -9.79 -8.38
N LEU A 27 13.73 -10.52 -7.67
CA LEU A 27 13.74 -10.54 -6.21
C LEU A 27 15.07 -11.08 -5.70
N THR A 28 15.55 -10.51 -4.60
CA THR A 28 16.68 -11.03 -3.82
C THR A 28 16.31 -12.34 -3.13
N GLU A 29 17.31 -13.14 -2.74
CA GLU A 29 17.08 -14.40 -2.02
C GLU A 29 16.25 -14.19 -0.73
N THR A 30 16.57 -13.15 0.04
CA THR A 30 15.83 -12.80 1.28
C THR A 30 14.37 -12.44 1.00
N GLU A 31 14.07 -11.73 -0.08
CA GLU A 31 12.70 -11.41 -0.48
C GLU A 31 11.93 -12.68 -0.86
N ILE A 32 12.56 -13.58 -1.62
CA ILE A 32 11.98 -14.88 -2.01
C ILE A 32 11.68 -15.72 -0.76
N GLU A 33 12.62 -15.82 0.17
CA GLU A 33 12.45 -16.55 1.42
C GLU A 33 11.32 -15.99 2.28
N SER A 34 11.23 -14.66 2.37
CA SER A 34 10.15 -13.99 3.11
C SER A 34 8.78 -14.29 2.51
N ILE A 35 8.64 -14.18 1.18
CA ILE A 35 7.38 -14.50 0.48
C ILE A 35 7.03 -15.98 0.67
N LYS A 36 8.02 -16.87 0.58
CA LYS A 36 7.83 -18.30 0.82
C LYS A 36 7.35 -18.57 2.24
N TRP A 37 7.99 -17.97 3.24
CA TRP A 37 7.62 -18.13 4.65
C TRP A 37 6.18 -17.65 4.91
N ILE A 38 5.79 -16.50 4.35
CA ILE A 38 4.40 -16.01 4.43
C ILE A 38 3.46 -17.03 3.81
N ARG A 39 3.71 -17.45 2.56
CA ARG A 39 2.84 -18.40 1.87
C ARG A 39 2.70 -19.71 2.63
N ASP A 40 3.81 -20.29 3.09
CA ASP A 40 3.82 -21.56 3.79
C ASP A 40 3.09 -21.45 5.14
N SER A 41 3.22 -20.32 5.85
CA SER A 41 2.53 -20.06 7.13
C SER A 41 1.01 -19.96 6.99
N TYR A 42 0.54 -19.46 5.84
CA TYR A 42 -0.89 -19.27 5.53
C TYR A 42 -1.45 -20.32 4.57
N ASN A 43 -0.65 -21.29 4.13
CA ASN A 43 -1.06 -22.32 3.19
C ASN A 43 -2.24 -23.13 3.76
N GLY A 44 -3.33 -23.24 3.00
CA GLY A 44 -4.57 -23.89 3.42
C GLY A 44 -5.40 -23.13 4.47
N LYS A 45 -4.92 -21.99 5.01
CA LYS A 45 -5.64 -21.16 6.00
C LYS A 45 -6.28 -19.94 5.38
N MET A 46 -5.66 -19.37 4.35
CA MET A 46 -6.14 -18.17 3.68
C MET A 46 -5.71 -18.16 2.22
N ASN A 47 -6.60 -17.70 1.33
CA ASN A 47 -6.25 -17.46 -0.06
C ASN A 47 -5.46 -16.14 -0.14
N VAL A 48 -4.13 -16.24 -0.29
CA VAL A 48 -3.27 -15.08 -0.49
C VAL A 48 -3.36 -14.66 -1.95
N GLN A 49 -4.01 -13.52 -2.21
CA GLN A 49 -4.13 -12.94 -3.54
C GLN A 49 -3.19 -11.75 -3.69
N ASP A 50 -2.50 -11.70 -4.83
CA ASP A 50 -1.65 -10.56 -5.21
C ASP A 50 -2.50 -9.52 -5.96
N ILE A 51 -2.62 -8.31 -5.40
CA ILE A 51 -3.36 -7.21 -6.00
C ILE A 51 -2.40 -6.36 -6.83
N LYS A 52 -2.14 -6.83 -8.06
CA LYS A 52 -1.19 -6.19 -8.99
C LYS A 52 -1.62 -4.81 -9.50
N SER A 53 -2.93 -4.54 -9.52
CA SER A 53 -3.49 -3.28 -10.03
C SER A 53 -4.16 -2.51 -8.91
N CYS A 54 -3.35 -1.78 -8.14
CA CYS A 54 -3.79 -0.84 -7.11
C CYS A 54 -3.13 0.53 -7.36
N PRO A 55 -3.73 1.63 -6.89
CA PRO A 55 -3.13 2.92 -7.04
C PRO A 55 -1.91 2.98 -6.14
N GLN A 56 -0.80 3.41 -6.72
CA GLN A 56 0.46 3.64 -6.01
C GLN A 56 0.83 5.10 -6.10
N GLN A 57 1.61 5.54 -5.11
CA GLN A 57 2.16 6.89 -5.10
C GLN A 57 3.06 7.13 -6.32
N GLY A 58 3.15 8.38 -6.76
CA GLY A 58 4.21 8.80 -7.66
C GLY A 58 5.57 8.75 -6.95
N GLU A 59 6.65 8.72 -7.71
CA GLU A 59 8.00 8.56 -7.17
C GLU A 59 8.45 9.71 -6.26
N ASP A 60 8.14 10.95 -6.64
CA ASP A 60 8.46 12.15 -5.85
C ASP A 60 7.50 12.36 -4.67
N SER A 61 6.62 11.41 -4.40
CA SER A 61 5.61 11.51 -3.36
C SER A 61 6.07 10.77 -2.10
N LEU A 62 5.96 11.46 -0.96
CA LEU A 62 6.15 10.86 0.36
C LEU A 62 4.83 10.31 0.95
N ASP A 63 3.86 10.00 0.09
CA ASP A 63 2.49 9.65 0.50
C ASP A 63 2.24 8.14 0.63
N CYS A 64 3.28 7.31 0.76
CA CYS A 64 3.16 5.84 0.76
C CYS A 64 2.12 5.37 1.78
N ARG A 65 2.15 5.95 2.98
CA ARG A 65 1.21 5.69 4.06
C ARG A 65 -0.23 5.97 3.65
N ARG A 66 -0.48 7.04 2.89
CA ARG A 66 -1.82 7.41 2.44
C ARG A 66 -2.38 6.38 1.45
N PHE A 67 -1.58 5.94 0.48
CA PHE A 67 -2.00 4.92 -0.48
C PHE A 67 -2.24 3.56 0.20
N VAL A 68 -1.38 3.18 1.16
CA VAL A 68 -1.60 1.98 1.98
C VAL A 68 -2.92 2.07 2.75
N MET A 69 -3.17 3.17 3.46
CA MET A 69 -4.43 3.35 4.20
C MET A 69 -5.65 3.29 3.28
N TYR A 70 -5.59 3.95 2.12
CA TYR A 70 -6.67 3.93 1.14
C TYR A 70 -6.97 2.50 0.66
N ASN A 71 -5.93 1.76 0.25
CA ASN A 71 -6.07 0.39 -0.24
C ASN A 71 -6.61 -0.54 0.85
N MET A 72 -6.11 -0.42 2.08
CA MET A 72 -6.58 -1.23 3.20
C MET A 72 -8.04 -0.93 3.57
N GLU A 73 -8.47 0.33 3.51
CA GLU A 73 -9.89 0.68 3.73
C GLU A 73 -10.80 0.08 2.65
N LYS A 74 -10.35 0.06 1.39
CA LYS A 74 -11.11 -0.55 0.29
C LYS A 74 -11.17 -2.07 0.41
N ILE A 75 -10.03 -2.70 0.69
CA ILE A 75 -9.93 -4.15 0.90
C ILE A 75 -10.80 -4.59 2.07
N SER A 76 -10.80 -3.87 3.20
CA SER A 76 -11.60 -4.24 4.38
C SER A 76 -13.10 -4.18 4.14
N LYS A 77 -13.55 -3.33 3.22
CA LYS A 77 -14.95 -3.22 2.79
C LYS A 77 -15.31 -4.16 1.63
N ASN A 78 -14.35 -4.97 1.16
CA ASN A 78 -14.47 -5.78 -0.05
C ASN A 78 -14.83 -4.94 -1.30
N ASP A 79 -14.43 -3.66 -1.30
CA ASP A 79 -14.63 -2.73 -2.41
C ASP A 79 -13.59 -3.00 -3.51
N ARG A 80 -13.95 -2.69 -4.77
CA ARG A 80 -12.99 -2.70 -5.88
C ARG A 80 -11.95 -1.61 -5.67
N VAL A 81 -10.68 -2.02 -5.57
CA VAL A 81 -9.54 -1.10 -5.58
C VAL A 81 -9.34 -0.57 -7.01
N PRO A 82 -9.39 0.75 -7.25
CA PRO A 82 -9.15 1.32 -8.58
C PRO A 82 -7.67 1.21 -8.96
N SER A 83 -7.35 1.15 -10.24
CA SER A 83 -5.95 1.06 -10.70
C SER A 83 -5.19 2.39 -10.60
N LYS A 84 -5.90 3.52 -10.56
CA LYS A 84 -5.36 4.88 -10.44
C LYS A 84 -6.28 5.76 -9.59
N LEU A 85 -5.71 6.77 -8.97
CA LEU A 85 -6.44 7.83 -8.26
C LEU A 85 -6.21 9.17 -8.93
N THR A 86 -7.24 10.01 -8.97
CA THR A 86 -7.09 11.41 -9.35
C THR A 86 -6.53 12.23 -8.19
N LYS A 87 -6.04 13.45 -8.46
CA LYS A 87 -5.63 14.39 -7.40
C LYS A 87 -6.78 14.67 -6.42
N ASP A 88 -8.00 14.79 -6.94
CA ASP A 88 -9.20 15.03 -6.14
C ASP A 88 -9.51 13.87 -5.21
N ASP A 89 -9.36 12.62 -5.66
CA ASP A 89 -9.55 11.44 -4.81
C ASP A 89 -8.57 11.44 -3.64
N ILE A 90 -7.30 11.76 -3.91
CA ILE A 90 -6.24 11.83 -2.89
C ILE A 90 -6.53 12.93 -1.87
N LEU A 91 -6.96 14.12 -2.34
CA LEU A 91 -7.29 15.24 -1.47
C LEU A 91 -8.52 14.95 -0.60
N LYS A 92 -9.57 14.37 -1.17
CA LYS A 92 -10.76 13.94 -0.43
C LYS A 92 -10.41 12.90 0.62
N PHE A 93 -9.61 11.90 0.26
CA PHE A 93 -9.17 10.88 1.20
C PHE A 93 -8.29 11.47 2.30
N ARG A 94 -7.39 12.41 1.99
CA ARG A 94 -6.61 13.13 2.99
C ARG A 94 -7.51 13.88 3.97
N ALA A 95 -8.51 14.61 3.47
CA ALA A 95 -9.47 15.32 4.32
C ALA A 95 -10.23 14.35 5.24
N HIS A 96 -10.67 13.20 4.69
CA HIS A 96 -11.31 12.14 5.48
C HIS A 96 -10.40 11.65 6.61
N VAL A 97 -9.15 11.29 6.32
CA VAL A 97 -8.20 10.80 7.33
C VAL A 97 -7.94 11.85 8.42
N VAL A 98 -7.71 13.11 8.05
CA VAL A 98 -7.50 14.21 9.02
C VAL A 98 -8.73 14.41 9.90
N LYS A 99 -9.94 14.36 9.31
CA LYS A 99 -11.20 14.46 10.04
C LYS A 99 -11.34 13.32 11.05
N SER A 100 -11.13 12.07 10.62
CA SER A 100 -11.17 10.90 11.51
C SER A 100 -10.19 11.03 12.68
N PHE A 101 -8.97 11.51 12.42
CA PHE A 101 -8.00 11.77 13.50
C PHE A 101 -8.45 12.88 14.45
N ALA A 102 -8.95 14.01 13.94
CA ALA A 102 -9.44 15.11 14.75
C ALA A 102 -10.61 14.69 15.66
N GLU A 103 -11.56 13.91 15.11
CA GLU A 103 -12.68 13.35 15.87
C GLU A 103 -12.19 12.35 16.93
N SER A 104 -11.21 11.51 16.59
CA SER A 104 -10.61 10.54 17.53
C SER A 104 -9.71 11.17 18.60
N ARG A 105 -9.25 12.42 18.42
CA ARG A 105 -8.38 13.13 19.39
C ARG A 105 -9.07 13.34 20.74
N HIS A 106 -10.40 13.33 20.77
CA HIS A 106 -11.18 13.33 22.00
C HIS A 106 -11.18 11.97 22.73
N GLY A 107 -10.83 10.87 22.06
CA GLY A 107 -10.76 9.53 22.66
C GLY A 107 -9.47 9.24 23.42
N TRP A 108 -8.33 9.84 23.03
CA TRP A 108 -7.05 9.67 23.74
C TRP A 108 -6.92 10.56 24.97
N ASN A 109 -7.70 11.64 25.04
CA ASN A 109 -7.80 12.54 26.20
C ASN A 109 -9.01 12.21 27.09
N SER A 110 -9.77 11.14 26.78
CA SER A 110 -10.73 10.60 27.73
C SER A 110 -9.91 9.97 28.84
N THR A 111 -9.71 10.70 29.94
CA THR A 111 -9.58 10.04 31.22
C THR A 111 -10.74 9.06 31.30
N HIS A 112 -10.42 7.77 31.47
CA HIS A 112 -11.42 6.85 31.99
C HIS A 112 -11.86 7.46 33.32
N ASP A 113 -13.04 8.08 33.34
CA ASP A 113 -13.74 8.26 34.60
C ASP A 113 -14.14 6.84 35.02
N GLU A 114 -13.29 6.24 35.84
CA GLU A 114 -13.65 5.08 36.65
C GLU A 114 -14.73 5.53 37.63
N LEU A 115 -15.99 5.30 37.28
CA LEU A 115 -17.12 5.24 38.20
C LEU A 115 -17.99 4.02 37.87
#